data_AF-A0A8J7MF44-F1
#
_entry.id   AF-A0A8J7MF44-F1
#
_cell.length_a   1.000
_cell.length_b   1.000
_cell.length_c   1.000
_cell.angle_alpha   90.00
_cell.angle_beta   90.00
_cell.angle_gamma   90.00
#
_symmetry.space_group_name_H-M   'P 1'
#
loop_
_entity.id
_entity.type
_entity.pdbx_description
1 polymer ?
#
loop_
_entity_poly.entity_id
_entity_poly.type
_entity_poly.pdbx_seq_one_letter_code
_entity_poly.pdbx_strand_id
1 'polypeptide(L)'
;MLGQEREIVDKAARVVEAVAPIMPLEREIFSYLADAQRAQQRGYYLPGEDERVRELYACYLDARVLLLEVIEVLSPIFRRASHLHWEDRLRVFGVAFAAAAMLCRVATYFVELGRELPVVVAKLDEAEPRFGIERGSFTRIYKSLASTSKMWRFYEATRYYDANQLEVEEALVSGGWPGVAAILIGEEEFLETRKGEYVKRQLDYRLYSFRRRQFSGYTKVMFHLFRLSGSVIAELKQPLVKPLGEGKRVTAEVRERVQPLLMPGDVLVTRHEDALSNLFLPGYWPHAALYLGTEGQRAELGLVGGKLAGAPDGTCVLEAKKDGVLFRCLDETLHVDAFLVLRPLLKPEQILAALKRAISHEGKLYDFLFDFKKADRLACTELIYRSYDSVEGVEFELCEHKGRWCLSAEDLLRQALDRKMFRQVLEFNKNGGRILTSSGSCSLR
;
A
#
# COMPACT_ATOMS: atom_id res chain seq x y z
N MET A 1 29.29 -31.01 -18.26
CA MET A 1 28.92 -30.30 -17.02
C MET A 1 29.02 -31.25 -15.83
N LEU A 2 29.57 -30.81 -14.69
CA LEU A 2 29.64 -31.66 -13.48
C LEU A 2 28.24 -31.91 -12.90
N GLY A 3 28.02 -33.03 -12.20
CA GLY A 3 26.70 -33.39 -11.66
C GLY A 3 26.08 -32.30 -10.76
N GLN A 4 26.90 -31.68 -9.90
CA GLN A 4 26.46 -30.57 -9.04
C GLN A 4 26.12 -29.29 -9.84
N GLU A 5 26.86 -28.99 -10.91
CA GLU A 5 26.58 -27.84 -11.78
C GLU A 5 25.26 -28.04 -12.53
N ARG A 6 25.00 -29.27 -13.01
CA ARG A 6 23.76 -29.60 -13.69
C ARG A 6 22.56 -29.44 -12.76
N GLU A 7 22.65 -29.92 -11.52
CA GLU A 7 21.57 -29.77 -10.53
C GLU A 7 21.25 -28.29 -10.24
N ILE A 8 22.27 -27.42 -10.21
CA ILE A 8 22.10 -25.98 -10.04
C ILE A 8 21.33 -25.39 -11.24
N VAL A 9 21.72 -25.76 -12.47
CA VAL A 9 21.04 -25.30 -13.70
C VAL A 9 19.61 -25.81 -13.77
N ASP A 10 19.36 -27.06 -13.39
CA ASP A 10 18.02 -27.65 -13.34
C ASP A 10 17.10 -26.88 -12.37
N LYS A 11 17.61 -26.54 -11.18
CA LYS A 11 16.86 -25.73 -10.22
C LYS A 11 16.59 -24.32 -10.75
N ALA A 12 17.60 -23.69 -11.35
CA ALA A 12 17.46 -22.36 -11.93
C ALA A 12 16.42 -22.32 -13.07
N ALA A 13 16.45 -23.31 -13.97
CA ALA A 13 15.49 -23.44 -15.06
C ALA A 13 14.05 -23.60 -14.54
N ARG A 14 13.85 -24.44 -13.51
CA ARG A 14 12.54 -24.58 -12.86
C ARG A 14 12.04 -23.28 -12.23
N VAL A 15 12.94 -22.49 -11.63
CA VAL A 15 12.56 -21.17 -11.09
C VAL A 15 12.12 -20.23 -12.21
N VAL A 16 12.84 -20.19 -13.33
CA VAL A 16 12.45 -19.37 -14.50
C VAL A 16 11.07 -19.78 -15.01
N GLU A 17 10.82 -21.08 -15.20
CA GLU A 17 9.51 -21.58 -15.66
C GLU A 17 8.38 -21.32 -14.66
N ALA A 18 8.66 -21.43 -13.36
CA ALA A 18 7.67 -21.15 -12.32
C ALA A 18 7.35 -19.65 -12.20
N VAL A 19 8.32 -18.78 -12.47
CA VAL A 19 8.16 -17.31 -12.39
C VAL A 19 7.54 -16.72 -13.65
N ALA A 20 7.71 -17.34 -14.82
CA ALA A 20 7.20 -16.78 -16.08
C ALA A 20 5.70 -16.50 -16.10
N PRO A 21 4.81 -17.37 -15.59
CA PRO A 21 3.36 -17.09 -15.57
C PRO A 21 2.94 -15.98 -14.61
N ILE A 22 3.75 -15.65 -13.59
CA ILE A 22 3.43 -14.59 -12.61
C ILE A 22 4.05 -13.24 -12.97
N MET A 23 4.96 -13.22 -13.96
CA MET A 23 5.56 -11.97 -14.42
C MET A 23 4.54 -11.17 -15.19
N PRO A 24 4.25 -9.91 -14.79
CA PRO A 24 3.23 -9.11 -15.43
C PRO A 24 3.39 -9.05 -16.95
N LEU A 25 2.34 -9.43 -17.67
CA LEU A 25 2.24 -9.23 -19.11
C LEU A 25 1.63 -7.86 -19.41
N GLU A 26 1.94 -7.30 -20.58
CA GLU A 26 1.42 -5.98 -20.97
C GLU A 26 -0.11 -5.90 -20.88
N ARG A 27 -0.82 -6.97 -21.28
CA ARG A 27 -2.29 -7.07 -21.17
C ARG A 27 -2.82 -7.01 -19.74
N GLU A 28 -2.07 -7.56 -18.78
CA GLU A 28 -2.47 -7.55 -17.37
C GLU A 28 -2.23 -6.17 -16.79
N ILE A 29 -1.11 -5.54 -17.13
CA ILE A 29 -0.82 -4.16 -16.72
C ILE A 29 -1.81 -3.17 -17.37
N PHE A 30 -2.30 -3.47 -18.59
CA PHE A 30 -3.32 -2.67 -19.27
C PHE A 30 -4.62 -2.55 -18.48
N SER A 31 -5.00 -3.60 -17.71
CA SER A 31 -6.17 -3.52 -16.82
C SER A 31 -6.01 -2.44 -15.73
N TYR A 32 -4.76 -2.17 -15.31
CA TYR A 32 -4.40 -1.10 -14.37
C TYR A 32 -4.11 0.24 -15.05
N LEU A 33 -3.93 0.26 -16.38
CA LEU A 33 -3.73 1.51 -17.13
C LEU A 33 -4.93 2.44 -16.95
N ALA A 34 -6.15 1.90 -16.95
CA ALA A 34 -7.36 2.67 -16.72
C ALA A 34 -7.39 3.30 -15.32
N ASP A 35 -6.98 2.54 -14.29
CA ASP A 35 -6.82 3.07 -12.93
C ASP A 35 -5.75 4.17 -12.89
N ALA A 36 -4.60 3.95 -13.51
CA ALA A 36 -3.51 4.92 -13.57
C ALA A 36 -3.89 6.20 -14.30
N GLN A 37 -4.65 6.11 -15.40
CA GLN A 37 -5.16 7.26 -16.14
C GLN A 37 -6.19 8.06 -15.31
N ARG A 38 -7.15 7.39 -14.66
CA ARG A 38 -8.08 8.04 -13.73
C ARG A 38 -7.35 8.71 -12.58
N ALA A 39 -6.39 8.02 -11.98
CA ALA A 39 -5.57 8.55 -10.90
C ALA A 39 -4.71 9.75 -11.36
N GLN A 40 -4.21 9.75 -12.60
CA GLN A 40 -3.45 10.86 -13.17
C GLN A 40 -4.33 12.10 -13.38
N GLN A 41 -5.56 11.91 -13.88
CA GLN A 41 -6.53 13.00 -14.06
C GLN A 41 -6.96 13.60 -12.71
N ARG A 42 -7.20 12.74 -11.72
CA ARG A 42 -7.59 13.14 -10.35
C ARG A 42 -6.40 13.65 -9.52
N GLY A 43 -5.18 13.27 -9.89
CA GLY A 43 -3.95 13.59 -9.17
C GLY A 43 -3.68 12.73 -7.93
N TYR A 44 -4.42 11.63 -7.73
CA TYR A 44 -4.21 10.61 -6.70
C TYR A 44 -5.01 9.31 -6.98
N TYR A 45 -4.52 8.20 -6.41
CA TYR A 45 -5.20 6.90 -6.43
C TYR A 45 -6.27 6.81 -5.35
N LEU A 46 -7.44 6.24 -5.69
CA LEU A 46 -8.39 5.79 -4.68
C LEU A 46 -7.84 4.55 -3.95
N PRO A 47 -8.20 4.31 -2.68
CA PRO A 47 -7.81 3.12 -1.91
C PRO A 47 -7.88 1.81 -2.70
N GLY A 48 -8.95 1.55 -3.46
CA GLY A 48 -9.07 0.31 -4.23
C GLY A 48 -8.14 0.23 -5.43
N GLU A 49 -7.91 1.35 -6.10
CA GLU A 49 -6.94 1.45 -7.21
C GLU A 49 -5.49 1.34 -6.67
N ASP A 50 -5.22 1.93 -5.50
CA ASP A 50 -3.98 1.85 -4.75
C ASP A 50 -3.66 0.40 -4.37
N GLU A 51 -4.61 -0.32 -3.76
CA GLU A 51 -4.42 -1.75 -3.41
C GLU A 51 -4.12 -2.59 -4.65
N ARG A 52 -4.88 -2.42 -5.73
CA ARG A 52 -4.71 -3.12 -7.00
C ARG A 52 -3.31 -2.92 -7.62
N VAL A 53 -2.85 -1.67 -7.74
CA VAL A 53 -1.52 -1.40 -8.31
C VAL A 53 -0.40 -1.92 -7.40
N ARG A 54 -0.61 -1.94 -6.08
CA ARG A 54 0.35 -2.46 -5.10
C ARG A 54 0.47 -3.98 -5.14
N GLU A 55 -0.63 -4.69 -5.29
CA GLU A 55 -0.66 -6.16 -5.46
C GLU A 55 0.17 -6.58 -6.68
N LEU A 56 -0.10 -5.96 -7.82
CA LEU A 56 0.66 -6.22 -9.05
C LEU A 56 2.15 -5.96 -8.86
N TYR A 57 2.48 -4.81 -8.26
CA TYR A 57 3.87 -4.42 -8.08
C TYR A 57 4.61 -5.27 -7.05
N ALA A 58 3.94 -5.70 -5.97
CA ALA A 58 4.51 -6.62 -4.99
C ALA A 58 4.80 -7.98 -5.63
N CYS A 59 3.86 -8.52 -6.41
CA CYS A 59 4.07 -9.76 -7.16
C CYS A 59 5.29 -9.66 -8.10
N TYR A 60 5.42 -8.52 -8.80
CA TYR A 60 6.61 -8.26 -9.61
C TYR A 60 7.90 -8.18 -8.79
N LEU A 61 7.89 -7.54 -7.62
CA LEU A 61 9.08 -7.44 -6.76
C LEU A 61 9.53 -8.82 -6.26
N ASP A 62 8.59 -9.69 -5.89
CA ASP A 62 8.89 -11.06 -5.45
C ASP A 62 9.47 -11.89 -6.61
N ALA A 63 8.81 -11.86 -7.78
CA ALA A 63 9.30 -12.50 -9.00
C ALA A 63 10.71 -11.99 -9.38
N ARG A 64 10.93 -10.68 -9.24
CA ARG A 64 12.22 -10.04 -9.53
C ARG A 64 13.34 -10.57 -8.64
N VAL A 65 13.09 -10.77 -7.35
CA VAL A 65 14.11 -11.31 -6.43
C VAL A 65 14.53 -12.71 -6.89
N LEU A 66 13.58 -13.57 -7.21
CA LEU A 66 13.84 -14.94 -7.68
C LEU A 66 14.65 -14.98 -8.99
N LEU A 67 14.32 -14.12 -9.96
CA LEU A 67 15.06 -14.07 -11.23
C LEU A 67 16.47 -13.49 -11.07
N LEU A 68 16.67 -12.54 -10.15
CA LEU A 68 18.01 -12.03 -9.83
C LEU A 68 18.86 -13.11 -9.16
N GLU A 69 18.26 -13.91 -8.28
CA GLU A 69 18.92 -15.05 -7.64
C GLU A 69 19.35 -16.10 -8.68
N VAL A 70 18.52 -16.41 -9.68
CA VAL A 70 18.90 -17.27 -10.82
C VAL A 70 20.20 -16.77 -11.49
N ILE A 71 20.26 -15.48 -11.83
CA ILE A 71 21.45 -14.89 -12.48
C ILE A 71 22.67 -14.96 -11.55
N GLU A 72 22.48 -14.72 -10.25
CA GLU A 72 23.54 -14.76 -9.26
C GLU A 72 24.11 -16.17 -9.07
N VAL A 73 23.23 -17.17 -8.91
CA VAL A 73 23.59 -18.58 -8.72
C VAL A 73 24.28 -19.17 -9.95
N LEU A 74 23.90 -18.74 -11.16
CA LEU A 74 24.56 -19.19 -12.40
C LEU A 74 25.88 -18.46 -12.69
N SER A 75 26.11 -17.27 -12.12
CA SER A 75 27.32 -16.47 -12.41
C SER A 75 28.65 -17.20 -12.15
N PRO A 76 28.84 -17.98 -11.06
CA PRO A 76 30.06 -18.75 -10.82
C PRO A 76 30.31 -19.85 -11.86
N ILE A 77 29.26 -20.40 -12.48
CA ILE A 77 29.36 -21.42 -13.53
C ILE A 77 29.87 -20.75 -14.81
N PHE A 78 29.33 -19.59 -15.20
CA PHE A 78 29.85 -18.81 -16.34
C PHE A 78 31.30 -18.41 -16.19
N ARG A 79 31.71 -17.95 -15.01
CA ARG A 79 33.11 -17.51 -14.78
C ARG A 79 34.11 -18.64 -14.95
N ARG A 80 33.67 -19.90 -14.79
CA ARG A 80 34.50 -21.09 -14.95
C ARG A 80 34.21 -21.85 -16.24
N ALA A 81 33.37 -21.32 -17.14
CA ALA A 81 32.81 -22.03 -18.30
C ALA A 81 33.82 -22.68 -19.25
N SER A 82 35.11 -22.36 -19.16
CA SER A 82 36.19 -22.99 -19.94
C SER A 82 36.18 -24.53 -19.92
N HIS A 83 35.76 -25.18 -18.81
CA HIS A 83 35.68 -26.64 -18.73
C HIS A 83 34.37 -27.22 -19.29
N LEU A 84 33.36 -26.38 -19.56
CA LEU A 84 32.08 -26.81 -20.09
C LEU A 84 32.16 -27.04 -21.61
N HIS A 85 31.47 -28.08 -22.08
CA HIS A 85 31.17 -28.28 -23.50
C HIS A 85 30.32 -27.13 -24.04
N TRP A 86 30.38 -26.90 -25.35
CA TRP A 86 29.67 -25.81 -26.03
C TRP A 86 28.17 -25.79 -25.70
N GLU A 87 27.48 -26.92 -25.85
CA GLU A 87 26.05 -27.04 -25.53
C GLU A 87 25.73 -26.68 -24.08
N ASP A 88 26.55 -27.10 -23.12
CA ASP A 88 26.37 -26.78 -21.70
C ASP A 88 26.51 -25.28 -21.45
N ARG A 89 27.39 -24.59 -22.20
CA ARG A 89 27.50 -23.12 -22.13
C ARG A 89 26.25 -22.45 -22.66
N LEU A 90 25.70 -22.93 -23.78
CA LEU A 90 24.46 -22.42 -24.38
C LEU A 90 23.26 -22.63 -23.45
N ARG A 91 23.20 -23.76 -22.76
CA ARG A 91 22.15 -24.06 -21.76
C ARG A 91 22.18 -23.09 -20.59
N VAL A 92 23.35 -22.95 -19.96
CA VAL A 92 23.54 -22.03 -18.84
C VAL A 92 23.27 -20.58 -19.29
N PHE A 93 23.73 -20.22 -20.49
CA PHE A 93 23.39 -18.96 -21.16
C PHE A 93 21.90 -18.74 -21.29
N GLY A 94 21.18 -19.66 -21.92
CA GLY A 94 19.75 -19.56 -22.17
C GLY A 94 18.94 -19.36 -20.89
N VAL A 95 19.20 -20.16 -19.85
CA VAL A 95 18.50 -20.03 -18.55
C VAL A 95 18.74 -18.65 -17.91
N ALA A 96 19.99 -18.19 -17.86
CA ALA A 96 20.31 -16.89 -17.27
C ALA A 96 19.80 -15.73 -18.13
N PHE A 97 19.83 -15.88 -19.45
CA PHE A 97 19.37 -14.87 -20.38
C PHE A 97 17.84 -14.74 -20.36
N ALA A 98 17.11 -15.84 -20.21
CA ALA A 98 15.66 -15.83 -20.02
C ALA A 98 15.26 -15.01 -18.80
N ALA A 99 15.90 -15.27 -17.66
CA ALA A 99 15.68 -14.49 -16.44
C ALA A 99 15.99 -12.99 -16.65
N ALA A 100 17.10 -12.68 -17.32
CA ALA A 100 17.49 -11.30 -17.59
C ALA A 100 16.54 -10.58 -18.57
N ALA A 101 16.05 -11.28 -19.60
CA ALA A 101 15.11 -10.77 -20.58
C ALA A 101 13.78 -10.37 -19.92
N MET A 102 13.18 -11.30 -19.16
CA MET A 102 11.95 -11.05 -18.39
C MET A 102 12.10 -9.87 -17.43
N LEU A 103 13.22 -9.79 -16.70
CA LEU A 103 13.51 -8.67 -15.80
C LEU A 103 13.59 -7.33 -16.54
N CYS A 104 14.20 -7.32 -17.74
CA CYS A 104 14.37 -6.12 -18.54
C CYS A 104 13.05 -5.69 -19.20
N ARG A 105 12.24 -6.62 -19.70
CA ARG A 105 10.92 -6.33 -20.28
C ARG A 105 10.03 -5.59 -19.29
N VAL A 106 9.75 -6.20 -18.14
CA VAL A 106 8.83 -5.62 -17.16
C VAL A 106 9.37 -4.31 -16.56
N ALA A 107 10.68 -4.23 -16.31
CA ALA A 107 11.30 -2.98 -15.84
C ALA A 107 11.20 -1.85 -16.88
N THR A 108 11.37 -2.18 -18.18
CA THR A 108 11.24 -1.21 -19.27
C THR A 108 9.81 -0.70 -19.33
N TYR A 109 8.83 -1.59 -19.28
CA TYR A 109 7.41 -1.22 -19.31
C TYR A 109 7.05 -0.27 -18.16
N PHE A 110 7.39 -0.59 -16.90
CA PHE A 110 7.09 0.32 -15.77
C PHE A 110 7.78 1.69 -15.91
N VAL A 111 8.97 1.74 -16.50
CA VAL A 111 9.67 3.00 -16.79
C VAL A 111 8.96 3.80 -17.86
N GLU A 112 8.52 3.18 -18.94
CA GLU A 112 7.77 3.82 -20.02
C GLU A 112 6.41 4.32 -19.54
N LEU A 113 5.65 3.46 -18.87
CA LEU A 113 4.39 3.84 -18.22
C LEU A 113 4.59 5.02 -17.27
N GLY A 114 5.67 5.01 -16.48
CA GLY A 114 5.98 6.07 -15.54
C GLY A 114 6.39 7.40 -16.19
N ARG A 115 6.86 7.40 -17.45
CA ARG A 115 7.11 8.63 -18.21
C ARG A 115 5.81 9.29 -18.63
N GLU A 116 4.83 8.48 -19.02
CA GLU A 116 3.52 8.96 -19.47
C GLU A 116 2.62 9.34 -18.29
N LEU A 117 2.68 8.56 -17.20
CA LEU A 117 1.84 8.70 -16.01
C LEU A 117 2.71 8.86 -14.76
N PRO A 118 3.22 10.08 -14.46
CA PRO A 118 4.04 10.33 -13.28
C PRO A 118 3.42 9.90 -11.94
N VAL A 119 2.08 9.84 -11.86
CA VAL A 119 1.36 9.34 -10.68
C VAL A 119 1.74 7.88 -10.34
N VAL A 120 2.00 7.05 -11.36
CA VAL A 120 2.44 5.66 -11.20
C VAL A 120 3.80 5.63 -10.52
N VAL A 121 4.76 6.42 -11.01
CA VAL A 121 6.11 6.49 -10.43
C VAL A 121 6.06 6.89 -8.97
N ALA A 122 5.32 7.96 -8.66
CA ALA A 122 5.16 8.42 -7.28
C ALA A 122 4.59 7.31 -6.38
N LYS A 123 3.62 6.54 -6.90
CA LYS A 123 2.97 5.47 -6.18
C LYS A 123 3.86 4.25 -5.98
N LEU A 124 4.56 3.77 -7.00
CA LEU A 124 5.46 2.62 -6.90
C LEU A 124 6.70 2.89 -6.03
N ASP A 125 7.11 4.15 -5.91
CA ASP A 125 8.23 4.57 -5.04
C ASP A 125 7.84 4.83 -3.59
N GLU A 126 6.55 4.89 -3.29
CA GLU A 126 6.05 5.07 -1.93
C GLU A 126 6.19 3.75 -1.15
N ALA A 127 6.51 3.81 0.15
CA ALA A 127 6.49 2.59 0.97
C ALA A 127 5.05 2.09 1.11
N GLU A 128 4.88 0.79 1.30
CA GLU A 128 3.59 0.23 1.71
C GLU A 128 3.87 -1.07 2.50
N PRO A 129 3.90 -0.99 3.85
CA PRO A 129 4.28 -2.12 4.70
C PRO A 129 3.40 -3.35 4.54
N ARG A 130 2.11 -3.20 4.20
CA ARG A 130 1.18 -4.32 4.03
C ARG A 130 1.61 -5.27 2.91
N PHE A 131 2.31 -4.75 1.91
CA PHE A 131 2.76 -5.46 0.72
C PHE A 131 4.29 -5.67 0.70
N GLY A 132 4.99 -5.36 1.80
CA GLY A 132 6.46 -5.45 1.85
C GLY A 132 7.19 -4.45 0.93
N ILE A 133 6.49 -3.45 0.39
CA ILE A 133 7.07 -2.51 -0.58
C ILE A 133 7.88 -1.46 0.17
N GLU A 134 9.18 -1.45 -0.11
CA GLU A 134 10.08 -0.43 0.42
C GLU A 134 10.01 0.88 -0.38
N ARG A 135 10.21 1.99 0.34
CA ARG A 135 10.35 3.31 -0.27
C ARG A 135 11.51 3.33 -1.27
N GLY A 136 11.24 3.87 -2.46
CA GLY A 136 12.22 4.04 -3.52
C GLY A 136 12.58 2.77 -4.28
N SER A 137 11.81 1.69 -4.13
CA SER A 137 12.03 0.41 -4.82
C SER A 137 12.04 0.60 -6.34
N PHE A 138 11.08 1.35 -6.90
CA PHE A 138 11.00 1.61 -8.34
C PHE A 138 12.19 2.42 -8.83
N THR A 139 12.60 3.46 -8.09
CA THR A 139 13.80 4.26 -8.41
C THR A 139 15.06 3.39 -8.44
N ARG A 140 15.18 2.37 -7.58
CA ARG A 140 16.32 1.44 -7.62
C ARG A 140 16.28 0.58 -8.89
N ILE A 141 15.10 0.10 -9.28
CA ILE A 141 14.91 -0.64 -10.54
C ILE A 141 15.28 0.23 -11.74
N TYR A 142 14.75 1.46 -11.82
CA TYR A 142 15.06 2.40 -12.90
C TYR A 142 16.56 2.73 -12.93
N LYS A 143 17.19 2.96 -11.77
CA LYS A 143 18.65 3.16 -11.69
C LYS A 143 19.42 1.96 -12.25
N SER A 144 18.95 0.74 -12.01
CA SER A 144 19.58 -0.46 -12.54
C SER A 144 19.42 -0.56 -14.07
N LEU A 145 18.24 -0.23 -14.60
CA LEU A 145 17.96 -0.22 -16.04
C LEU A 145 18.68 0.92 -16.78
N ALA A 146 19.01 2.01 -16.08
CA ALA A 146 19.79 3.13 -16.62
C ALA A 146 21.32 2.95 -16.43
N SER A 147 21.76 1.82 -15.87
CA SER A 147 23.19 1.57 -15.62
C SER A 147 23.91 1.19 -16.92
N THR A 148 24.88 2.01 -17.32
CA THR A 148 25.67 1.76 -18.53
C THR A 148 26.40 0.41 -18.49
N SER A 149 27.03 0.08 -17.36
CA SER A 149 27.76 -1.18 -17.22
C SER A 149 26.85 -2.41 -17.29
N LYS A 150 25.71 -2.40 -16.58
CA LYS A 150 24.79 -3.54 -16.59
C LYS A 150 24.10 -3.69 -17.94
N MET A 151 23.62 -2.60 -18.51
CA MET A 151 22.93 -2.64 -19.79
C MET A 151 23.86 -2.92 -20.96
N TRP A 152 25.14 -2.56 -20.86
CA TRP A 152 26.14 -2.99 -21.84
C TRP A 152 26.29 -4.51 -21.86
N ARG A 153 26.39 -5.16 -20.69
CA ARG A 153 26.47 -6.62 -20.60
C ARG A 153 25.19 -7.29 -21.08
N PHE A 154 24.03 -6.73 -20.76
CA PHE A 154 22.75 -7.24 -21.25
C PHE A 154 22.63 -7.09 -22.79
N TYR A 155 23.09 -5.97 -23.33
CA TYR A 155 23.15 -5.74 -24.77
C TYR A 155 24.08 -6.73 -25.48
N GLU A 156 25.25 -7.00 -24.93
CA GLU A 156 26.16 -8.03 -25.47
C GLU A 156 25.52 -9.43 -25.43
N ALA A 157 24.84 -9.77 -24.34
CA ALA A 157 24.08 -11.02 -24.23
C ALA A 157 22.95 -11.11 -25.27
N THR A 158 22.24 -10.00 -25.51
CA THR A 158 21.19 -9.91 -26.55
C THR A 158 21.76 -10.19 -27.93
N ARG A 159 22.86 -9.51 -28.30
CA ARG A 159 23.53 -9.77 -29.59
C ARG A 159 24.04 -11.20 -29.73
N TYR A 160 24.52 -11.78 -28.64
CA TYR A 160 24.97 -13.17 -28.64
C TYR A 160 23.78 -14.11 -28.86
N TYR A 161 22.66 -13.88 -28.19
CA TYR A 161 21.44 -14.63 -28.41
C TYR A 161 20.94 -14.49 -29.86
N ASP A 162 20.82 -13.28 -30.39
CA ASP A 162 20.39 -13.03 -31.78
C ASP A 162 21.24 -13.79 -32.81
N ALA A 163 22.55 -13.91 -32.56
CA ALA A 163 23.47 -14.60 -33.46
C ALA A 163 23.44 -16.13 -33.32
N ASN A 164 22.94 -16.66 -32.19
CA ASN A 164 23.00 -18.08 -31.83
C ASN A 164 21.62 -18.64 -31.44
N GLN A 165 20.53 -17.98 -31.86
CA GLN A 165 19.17 -18.24 -31.37
C GLN A 165 18.79 -19.71 -31.50
N LEU A 166 18.94 -20.29 -32.69
CA LEU A 166 18.62 -21.69 -32.98
C LEU A 166 19.49 -22.66 -32.16
N GLU A 167 20.78 -22.37 -32.00
CA GLU A 167 21.69 -23.21 -31.21
C GLU A 167 21.33 -23.17 -29.71
N VAL A 168 20.95 -22.00 -29.19
CA VAL A 168 20.51 -21.84 -27.79
C VAL A 168 19.20 -22.60 -27.57
N GLU A 169 18.24 -22.48 -28.49
CA GLU A 169 16.97 -23.21 -28.43
C GLU A 169 17.21 -24.73 -28.44
N GLU A 170 17.96 -25.23 -29.42
CA GLU A 170 18.28 -26.66 -29.53
C GLU A 170 19.02 -27.18 -28.30
N ALA A 171 19.97 -26.40 -27.76
CA ALA A 171 20.70 -26.77 -26.55
C ALA A 171 19.79 -26.83 -25.31
N LEU A 172 18.84 -25.90 -25.16
CA LEU A 172 17.87 -25.90 -24.07
C LEU A 172 16.90 -27.09 -24.17
N VAL A 173 16.34 -27.33 -25.36
CA VAL A 173 15.40 -28.44 -25.61
C VAL A 173 16.10 -29.78 -25.39
N SER A 174 17.27 -30.01 -26.00
CA SER A 174 18.05 -31.24 -25.79
C SER A 174 18.54 -31.41 -24.34
N GLY A 175 18.72 -30.31 -23.62
CA GLY A 175 19.08 -30.30 -22.20
C GLY A 175 17.94 -30.65 -21.25
N GLY A 176 16.69 -30.67 -21.73
CA GLY A 176 15.51 -30.95 -20.93
C GLY A 176 14.79 -29.71 -20.38
N TRP A 177 15.03 -28.53 -20.95
CA TRP A 177 14.39 -27.26 -20.55
C TRP A 177 13.61 -26.59 -21.71
N PRO A 178 12.65 -27.28 -22.34
CA PRO A 178 11.86 -26.71 -23.44
C PRO A 178 10.97 -25.53 -22.98
N GLY A 179 10.57 -25.46 -21.70
CA GLY A 179 9.79 -24.35 -21.18
C GLY A 179 10.59 -23.05 -21.15
N VAL A 180 11.86 -23.11 -20.71
CA VAL A 180 12.79 -21.97 -20.80
C VAL A 180 12.99 -21.51 -22.25
N ALA A 181 13.11 -22.45 -23.20
CA ALA A 181 13.23 -22.11 -24.61
C ALA A 181 11.99 -21.36 -25.13
N ALA A 182 10.78 -21.85 -24.80
CA ALA A 182 9.53 -21.19 -25.17
C ALA A 182 9.39 -19.79 -24.55
N ILE A 183 9.85 -19.60 -23.30
CA ILE A 183 9.88 -18.29 -22.64
C ILE A 183 10.79 -17.32 -23.41
N LEU A 184 12.01 -17.75 -23.76
CA LEU A 184 12.95 -16.91 -24.52
C LEU A 184 12.36 -16.44 -25.85
N ILE A 185 11.74 -17.36 -26.59
CA ILE A 185 11.08 -17.04 -27.86
C ILE A 185 10.00 -15.97 -27.66
N GLY A 186 9.21 -16.07 -26.59
CA GLY A 186 8.22 -15.05 -26.24
C GLY A 186 8.82 -13.71 -25.80
N GLU A 187 10.06 -13.68 -25.34
CA GLU A 187 10.73 -12.45 -24.90
C GLU A 187 11.44 -11.71 -26.07
N GLU A 188 11.63 -12.36 -27.23
CA GLU A 188 12.34 -11.82 -28.40
C GLU A 188 11.79 -10.47 -28.88
N GLU A 189 10.45 -10.31 -28.90
CA GLU A 189 9.81 -9.09 -29.38
C GLU A 189 10.14 -7.85 -28.52
N PHE A 190 10.60 -8.06 -27.28
CA PHE A 190 10.89 -7.01 -26.31
C PHE A 190 12.40 -6.71 -26.18
N LEU A 191 13.27 -7.45 -26.88
CA LEU A 191 14.71 -7.26 -26.82
C LEU A 191 15.15 -6.04 -27.64
N GLU A 192 15.76 -5.06 -26.97
CA GLU A 192 16.27 -3.86 -27.63
C GLU A 192 17.67 -4.09 -28.22
N THR A 193 17.76 -4.06 -29.55
CA THR A 193 19.02 -4.30 -30.28
C THR A 193 19.78 -3.01 -30.60
N ARG A 194 19.24 -1.82 -30.28
CA ARG A 194 19.88 -0.52 -30.57
C ARG A 194 20.60 0.04 -29.35
N LYS A 195 21.93 0.22 -29.49
CA LYS A 195 22.78 0.88 -28.48
C LYS A 195 22.29 2.26 -28.04
N GLY A 196 21.72 3.04 -28.97
CA GLY A 196 21.27 4.41 -28.73
C GLY A 196 20.16 4.52 -27.68
N GLU A 197 19.27 3.52 -27.62
CA GLU A 197 18.16 3.53 -26.66
C GLU A 197 18.65 3.34 -25.22
N TYR A 198 19.72 2.56 -24.98
CA TYR A 198 20.32 2.45 -23.65
C TYR A 198 20.96 3.76 -23.17
N VAL A 199 21.63 4.49 -24.07
CA VAL A 199 22.21 5.81 -23.75
C VAL A 199 21.11 6.83 -23.44
N LYS A 200 20.03 6.83 -24.23
CA LYS A 200 18.85 7.66 -24.02
C LYS A 200 18.20 7.38 -22.66
N ARG A 201 18.00 6.12 -22.29
CA ARG A 201 17.51 5.72 -20.95
C ARG A 201 18.37 6.26 -19.81
N GLN A 202 19.70 6.33 -19.99
CA GLN A 202 20.59 6.92 -18.99
C GLN A 202 20.35 8.43 -18.82
N LEU A 203 20.17 9.17 -19.93
CA LEU A 203 19.88 10.61 -19.90
C LEU A 203 18.51 10.87 -19.26
N ASP A 204 17.50 10.11 -19.65
CA ASP A 204 16.15 10.17 -19.09
C ASP A 204 16.16 9.94 -17.57
N TYR A 205 16.92 8.95 -17.09
CA TYR A 205 17.08 8.71 -15.66
C TYR A 205 17.77 9.87 -14.93
N ARG A 206 18.77 10.52 -15.53
CA ARG A 206 19.43 11.68 -14.92
C ARG A 206 18.46 12.84 -14.73
N LEU A 207 17.64 13.12 -15.74
CA LEU A 207 16.59 14.14 -15.66
C LEU A 207 15.54 13.79 -14.59
N TYR A 208 15.08 12.55 -14.58
CA TYR A 208 14.18 12.01 -13.55
C TYR A 208 14.76 12.19 -12.13
N SER A 209 16.01 11.75 -11.92
CA SER A 209 16.70 11.80 -10.63
C SER A 209 16.88 13.24 -10.14
N PHE A 210 17.16 14.17 -11.05
CA PHE A 210 17.28 15.59 -10.71
C PHE A 210 15.94 16.17 -10.21
N ARG A 211 14.85 15.96 -10.95
CA ARG A 211 13.50 16.42 -10.57
C ARG A 211 13.08 15.84 -9.21
N ARG A 212 13.25 14.53 -9.01
CA ARG A 212 12.85 13.84 -7.77
C ARG A 212 13.55 14.39 -6.52
N ARG A 213 14.86 14.68 -6.60
CA ARG A 213 15.64 15.14 -5.44
C ARG A 213 15.11 16.47 -4.88
N GLN A 214 14.70 17.39 -5.75
CA GLN A 214 14.17 18.71 -5.34
C GLN A 214 12.88 18.57 -4.49
N PHE A 215 11.94 17.73 -4.90
CA PHE A 215 10.70 17.49 -4.15
C PHE A 215 10.92 16.74 -2.82
N SER A 216 11.91 15.86 -2.77
CA SER A 216 12.19 15.04 -1.58
C SER A 216 12.74 15.85 -0.39
N GLY A 217 13.50 16.92 -0.65
CA GLY A 217 14.04 17.80 0.38
C GLY A 217 12.95 18.58 1.11
N TYR A 218 12.05 19.22 0.35
CA TYR A 218 10.91 19.96 0.89
C TYR A 218 10.00 19.08 1.76
N THR A 219 9.69 17.88 1.27
CA THR A 219 8.80 16.95 1.99
C THR A 219 9.36 16.57 3.37
N LYS A 220 10.68 16.34 3.47
CA LYS A 220 11.32 16.01 4.76
C LYS A 220 11.25 17.17 5.75
N VAL A 221 11.53 18.39 5.30
CA VAL A 221 11.47 19.59 6.15
C VAL A 221 10.05 19.81 6.67
N MET A 222 9.05 19.74 5.79
CA MET A 222 7.65 19.89 6.18
C MET A 222 7.21 18.80 7.15
N PHE A 223 7.62 17.54 6.94
CA PHE A 223 7.32 16.46 7.89
C PHE A 223 7.82 16.76 9.30
N HIS A 224 9.07 17.22 9.45
CA HIS A 224 9.60 17.56 10.77
C HIS A 224 8.88 18.73 11.42
N LEU A 225 8.54 19.77 10.63
CA LEU A 225 7.77 20.92 11.11
C LEU A 225 6.38 20.49 11.61
N PHE A 226 5.63 19.75 10.80
CA PHE A 226 4.28 19.30 11.14
C PHE A 226 4.26 18.28 12.27
N ARG A 227 5.26 17.39 12.34
CA ARG A 227 5.40 16.46 13.46
C ARG A 227 5.57 17.22 14.77
N LEU A 228 6.48 18.20 14.81
CA LEU A 228 6.73 19.01 16.01
C LEU A 228 5.51 19.83 16.40
N SER A 229 4.87 20.52 15.46
CA SER A 229 3.67 21.31 15.75
C SER A 229 2.48 20.43 16.14
N GLY A 230 2.23 19.35 15.39
CA GLY A 230 1.09 18.48 15.57
C GLY A 230 1.16 17.65 16.85
N SER A 231 2.32 17.10 17.20
CA SER A 231 2.48 16.34 18.45
C SER A 231 2.30 17.24 19.67
N VAL A 232 2.83 18.47 19.61
CA VAL A 232 2.70 19.45 20.70
C VAL A 232 1.24 19.91 20.82
N ILE A 233 0.60 20.29 19.72
CA ILE A 233 -0.80 20.76 19.73
C ILE A 233 -1.77 19.65 20.21
N ALA A 234 -1.51 18.39 19.87
CA ALA A 234 -2.36 17.27 20.27
C ALA A 234 -2.32 16.97 21.78
N GLU A 235 -1.22 17.30 22.47
CA GLU A 235 -1.07 17.09 23.92
C GLU A 235 -1.46 18.32 24.76
N LEU A 236 -1.47 19.50 24.14
CA LEU A 236 -1.78 20.74 24.83
C LEU A 236 -3.27 20.86 25.14
N LYS A 237 -3.55 21.35 26.35
CA LYS A 237 -4.89 21.70 26.80
C LYS A 237 -5.11 23.21 26.69
N GLN A 238 -6.30 23.62 26.29
CA GLN A 238 -6.73 25.01 26.31
C GLN A 238 -6.93 25.45 27.77
N PRO A 239 -6.18 26.47 28.25
CA PRO A 239 -6.39 26.97 29.60
C PRO A 239 -7.80 27.57 29.73
N LEU A 240 -8.40 27.45 30.92
CA LEU A 240 -9.70 28.05 31.30
C LEU A 240 -10.96 27.45 30.64
N VAL A 241 -10.83 26.47 29.73
CA VAL A 241 -12.01 25.79 29.12
C VAL A 241 -12.64 24.79 30.07
N LYS A 242 -11.85 24.12 30.90
CA LYS A 242 -12.32 23.26 32.01
C LYS A 242 -11.62 23.64 33.32
N PRO A 243 -12.35 23.62 34.46
CA PRO A 243 -11.75 23.68 35.80
C PRO A 243 -10.64 22.63 35.99
N LEU A 244 -9.59 22.99 36.72
CA LEU A 244 -8.54 22.03 37.09
C LEU A 244 -9.15 20.88 37.90
N GLY A 245 -8.91 19.64 37.44
CA GLY A 245 -9.37 18.42 38.10
C GLY A 245 -10.73 17.89 37.61
N GLU A 246 -11.44 18.60 36.73
CA GLU A 246 -12.67 18.07 36.14
C GLU A 246 -12.36 16.92 35.17
N GLY A 247 -12.78 15.70 35.51
CA GLY A 247 -12.63 14.50 34.70
C GLY A 247 -13.36 14.60 33.36
N LYS A 248 -13.22 13.56 32.52
CA LYS A 248 -13.94 13.47 31.24
C LYS A 248 -15.43 13.30 31.47
N ARG A 249 -16.26 13.93 30.61
CA ARG A 249 -17.73 13.89 30.74
C ARG A 249 -18.31 12.51 30.44
N VAL A 250 -17.63 11.75 29.59
CA VAL A 250 -17.98 10.35 29.34
C VAL A 250 -17.40 9.52 30.48
N THR A 251 -18.25 9.20 31.46
CA THR A 251 -17.88 8.42 32.66
C THR A 251 -17.79 6.92 32.36
N ALA A 252 -17.31 6.12 33.32
CA ALA A 252 -17.36 4.66 33.23
C ALA A 252 -18.79 4.13 33.02
N GLU A 253 -19.75 4.67 33.78
CA GLU A 253 -21.17 4.32 33.68
C GLU A 253 -21.75 4.61 32.28
N VAL A 254 -21.39 5.75 31.67
CA VAL A 254 -21.80 6.06 30.31
C VAL A 254 -21.20 5.05 29.33
N ARG A 255 -19.93 4.68 29.48
CA ARG A 255 -19.25 3.72 28.60
C ARG A 255 -19.87 2.32 28.70
N GLU A 256 -20.17 1.85 29.90
CA GLU A 256 -20.86 0.58 30.15
C GLU A 256 -22.25 0.54 29.48
N ARG A 257 -22.96 1.67 29.46
CA ARG A 257 -24.28 1.78 28.81
C ARG A 257 -24.21 1.89 27.29
N VAL A 258 -23.12 2.43 26.77
CA VAL A 258 -22.90 2.62 25.32
C VAL A 258 -22.40 1.33 24.68
N GLN A 259 -21.51 0.59 25.33
CA GLN A 259 -20.92 -0.64 24.81
C GLN A 259 -21.93 -1.64 24.21
N PRO A 260 -23.05 -2.01 24.87
CA PRO A 260 -24.00 -2.97 24.31
C PRO A 260 -24.78 -2.44 23.09
N LEU A 261 -24.72 -1.13 22.81
CA LEU A 261 -25.38 -0.51 21.67
C LEU A 261 -24.50 -0.48 20.42
N LEU A 262 -23.19 -0.67 20.56
CA LEU A 262 -22.22 -0.64 19.47
C LEU A 262 -22.23 -1.94 18.67
N MET A 263 -22.01 -1.82 17.36
CA MET A 263 -21.91 -2.95 16.43
C MET A 263 -20.61 -2.87 15.63
N PRO A 264 -19.99 -4.01 15.26
CA PRO A 264 -18.83 -4.01 14.38
C PRO A 264 -19.05 -3.15 13.13
N GLY A 265 -18.07 -2.31 12.80
CA GLY A 265 -18.15 -1.35 11.70
C GLY A 265 -18.71 0.02 12.08
N ASP A 266 -19.17 0.22 13.32
CA ASP A 266 -19.50 1.55 13.80
C ASP A 266 -18.25 2.45 13.79
N VAL A 267 -18.41 3.71 13.38
CA VAL A 267 -17.38 4.75 13.43
C VAL A 267 -17.66 5.66 14.62
N LEU A 268 -16.73 5.68 15.56
CA LEU A 268 -16.77 6.52 16.76
C LEU A 268 -16.08 7.85 16.43
N VAL A 269 -16.84 8.95 16.38
CA VAL A 269 -16.27 10.29 16.18
C VAL A 269 -16.24 10.98 17.53
N THR A 270 -15.06 11.44 17.95
CA THR A 270 -14.82 11.83 19.35
C THR A 270 -14.23 13.22 19.47
N ARG A 271 -14.44 13.84 20.63
CA ARG A 271 -13.91 15.16 20.98
C ARG A 271 -13.47 15.23 22.44
N HIS A 272 -12.26 15.76 22.65
CA HIS A 272 -11.83 16.26 23.94
C HIS A 272 -12.10 17.77 23.98
N GLU A 273 -12.88 18.24 24.95
CA GLU A 273 -13.32 19.64 24.97
C GLU A 273 -12.14 20.59 25.25
N ASP A 274 -11.21 20.14 26.10
CA ASP A 274 -10.03 20.89 26.50
C ASP A 274 -8.86 20.79 25.51
N ALA A 275 -8.96 20.05 24.40
CA ALA A 275 -7.83 19.90 23.48
C ALA A 275 -7.55 21.16 22.65
N LEU A 276 -6.27 21.57 22.57
CA LEU A 276 -5.85 22.73 21.78
C LEU A 276 -6.02 22.49 20.26
N SER A 277 -5.96 21.24 19.81
CA SER A 277 -6.20 20.84 18.42
C SER A 277 -7.54 21.33 17.87
N ASN A 278 -8.55 21.54 18.72
CA ASN A 278 -9.86 22.08 18.35
C ASN A 278 -9.80 23.48 17.72
N LEU A 279 -8.73 24.26 17.95
CA LEU A 279 -8.55 25.59 17.33
C LEU A 279 -7.96 25.53 15.92
N PHE A 280 -7.37 24.38 15.55
CA PHE A 280 -6.60 24.22 14.32
C PHE A 280 -7.26 23.25 13.32
N LEU A 281 -8.10 22.34 13.81
CA LEU A 281 -8.85 21.41 12.99
C LEU A 281 -10.21 22.01 12.60
N PRO A 282 -10.70 21.76 11.38
CA PRO A 282 -11.99 22.26 10.94
C PRO A 282 -13.14 21.55 11.66
N GLY A 283 -14.20 22.30 11.98
CA GLY A 283 -15.44 21.75 12.54
C GLY A 283 -15.42 21.51 14.05
N TYR A 284 -16.44 20.81 14.53
CA TYR A 284 -16.56 20.46 15.95
C TYR A 284 -15.87 19.14 16.27
N TRP A 285 -15.79 18.23 15.29
CA TRP A 285 -15.27 16.89 15.49
C TRP A 285 -13.81 16.77 15.02
N PRO A 286 -12.84 16.51 15.92
CA PRO A 286 -11.42 16.41 15.54
C PRO A 286 -10.95 15.00 15.19
N HIS A 287 -11.65 13.93 15.61
CA HIS A 287 -11.11 12.57 15.60
C HIS A 287 -12.14 11.50 15.26
N ALA A 288 -11.68 10.39 14.68
CA ALA A 288 -12.50 9.22 14.38
C ALA A 288 -11.75 7.90 14.66
N ALA A 289 -12.47 6.89 15.14
CA ALA A 289 -11.99 5.55 15.42
C ALA A 289 -12.97 4.50 14.89
N LEU A 290 -12.48 3.30 14.59
CA LEU A 290 -13.29 2.21 14.04
C LEU A 290 -13.58 1.15 15.10
N TYR A 291 -14.85 0.90 15.39
CA TYR A 291 -15.25 -0.17 16.30
C TYR A 291 -15.22 -1.53 15.59
N LEU A 292 -14.36 -2.42 16.07
CA LEU A 292 -14.20 -3.78 15.53
C LEU A 292 -15.20 -4.78 16.11
N GLY A 293 -15.84 -4.45 17.24
CA GLY A 293 -16.67 -5.38 18.01
C GLY A 293 -15.94 -6.04 19.16
N THR A 294 -16.71 -6.59 20.11
CA THR A 294 -16.20 -7.55 21.11
C THR A 294 -15.78 -8.86 20.47
N GLU A 295 -15.11 -9.74 21.21
CA GLU A 295 -14.74 -11.07 20.70
C GLU A 295 -15.96 -11.86 20.21
N GLY A 296 -17.08 -11.85 20.96
CA GLY A 296 -18.32 -12.51 20.56
C GLY A 296 -18.90 -11.93 19.26
N GLN A 297 -19.01 -10.60 19.16
CA GLN A 297 -19.51 -9.95 17.94
C GLN A 297 -18.61 -10.24 16.72
N ARG A 298 -17.30 -10.30 16.93
CA ARG A 298 -16.34 -10.64 15.88
C ARG A 298 -16.48 -12.10 15.45
N ALA A 299 -16.66 -13.03 16.39
CA ALA A 299 -16.89 -14.43 16.09
C ALA A 299 -18.17 -14.63 15.26
N GLU A 300 -19.27 -13.95 15.63
CA GLU A 300 -20.54 -13.96 14.89
C GLU A 300 -20.39 -13.41 13.46
N LEU A 301 -19.59 -12.36 13.29
CA LEU A 301 -19.31 -11.77 11.97
C LEU A 301 -18.30 -12.61 11.15
N GLY A 302 -17.65 -13.60 11.73
CA GLY A 302 -16.56 -14.37 11.10
C GLY A 302 -15.24 -13.59 11.00
N LEU A 303 -15.05 -12.55 11.82
CA LEU A 303 -13.81 -11.78 11.93
C LEU A 303 -12.87 -12.38 12.97
N VAL A 304 -12.19 -13.47 12.61
CA VAL A 304 -11.29 -14.21 13.51
C VAL A 304 -9.88 -14.37 12.91
N GLY A 305 -8.88 -14.46 13.78
CA GLY A 305 -7.48 -14.73 13.39
C GLY A 305 -6.69 -13.52 12.86
N GLY A 306 -5.59 -13.80 12.15
CA GLY A 306 -4.69 -12.77 11.63
C GLY A 306 -4.05 -11.91 12.73
N LYS A 307 -3.90 -10.61 12.48
CA LYS A 307 -3.33 -9.66 13.46
C LYS A 307 -4.14 -9.55 14.76
N LEU A 308 -5.43 -9.91 14.76
CA LEU A 308 -6.25 -9.91 15.96
C LEU A 308 -5.85 -11.00 16.97
N ALA A 309 -5.21 -12.09 16.53
CA ALA A 309 -4.77 -13.16 17.42
C ALA A 309 -3.67 -12.71 18.41
N GLY A 310 -2.94 -11.64 18.07
CA GLY A 310 -1.95 -11.03 18.96
C GLY A 310 -2.42 -9.72 19.61
N ALA A 311 -3.70 -9.37 19.47
CA ALA A 311 -4.23 -8.14 20.04
C ALA A 311 -4.39 -8.27 21.57
N PRO A 312 -4.18 -7.18 22.35
CA PRO A 312 -4.41 -7.20 23.78
C PRO A 312 -5.85 -7.57 24.15
N ASP A 313 -6.02 -8.18 25.32
CA ASP A 313 -7.35 -8.50 25.87
C ASP A 313 -8.23 -7.24 25.97
N GLY A 314 -9.52 -7.38 25.66
CA GLY A 314 -10.46 -6.26 25.65
C GLY A 314 -10.38 -5.36 24.41
N THR A 315 -9.54 -5.70 23.41
CA THR A 315 -9.52 -5.01 22.12
C THR A 315 -10.90 -5.04 21.46
N CYS A 316 -11.38 -3.86 21.09
CA CYS A 316 -12.63 -3.69 20.34
C CYS A 316 -12.63 -2.46 19.42
N VAL A 317 -11.55 -1.67 19.40
CA VAL A 317 -11.40 -0.49 18.55
C VAL A 317 -10.06 -0.57 17.80
N LEU A 318 -10.05 -0.11 16.55
CA LEU A 318 -8.84 0.21 15.79
C LEU A 318 -8.79 1.72 15.57
N GLU A 319 -7.68 2.34 15.96
CA GLU A 319 -7.57 3.79 16.01
C GLU A 319 -6.18 4.24 15.58
N ALA A 320 -6.09 5.31 14.78
CA ALA A 320 -4.82 5.94 14.43
C ALA A 320 -4.59 7.18 15.30
N LYS A 321 -3.64 7.08 16.23
CA LYS A 321 -3.15 8.20 17.06
C LYS A 321 -1.69 8.48 16.73
N LYS A 322 -1.10 9.48 17.39
CA LYS A 322 0.31 9.89 17.21
C LYS A 322 1.33 8.74 17.28
N ASP A 323 1.01 7.66 17.99
CA ASP A 323 1.82 6.45 18.17
C ASP A 323 1.56 5.36 17.13
N GLY A 324 0.62 5.58 16.21
CA GLY A 324 0.32 4.71 15.07
C GLY A 324 -1.12 4.21 15.04
N VAL A 325 -1.37 3.30 14.10
CA VAL A 325 -2.63 2.56 13.95
C VAL A 325 -2.55 1.34 14.85
N LEU A 326 -3.29 1.35 15.96
CA LEU A 326 -3.17 0.33 17.00
C LEU A 326 -4.54 -0.14 17.48
N PHE A 327 -4.57 -1.39 17.98
CA PHE A 327 -5.71 -1.94 18.68
C PHE A 327 -5.88 -1.30 20.06
N ARG A 328 -7.12 -0.93 20.40
CA ARG A 328 -7.48 -0.24 21.63
C ARG A 328 -8.70 -0.87 22.29
N CYS A 329 -8.81 -0.65 23.60
CA CYS A 329 -10.05 -0.89 24.32
C CYS A 329 -11.00 0.31 24.16
N LEU A 330 -12.30 0.05 24.34
CA LEU A 330 -13.33 1.08 24.25
C LEU A 330 -13.14 2.14 25.33
N ASP A 331 -12.68 1.75 26.52
CA ASP A 331 -12.48 2.64 27.65
C ASP A 331 -11.46 3.74 27.37
N GLU A 332 -10.36 3.42 26.71
CA GLU A 332 -9.38 4.39 26.28
C GLU A 332 -9.95 5.32 25.21
N THR A 333 -10.62 4.75 24.21
CA THR A 333 -11.17 5.49 23.06
C THR A 333 -12.25 6.49 23.49
N LEU A 334 -13.13 6.08 24.40
CA LEU A 334 -14.23 6.89 24.91
C LEU A 334 -13.88 7.68 26.17
N HIS A 335 -12.59 7.80 26.53
CA HIS A 335 -12.14 8.72 27.58
C HIS A 335 -12.16 10.19 27.09
N VAL A 336 -13.34 10.67 26.71
CA VAL A 336 -13.58 11.91 25.95
C VAL A 336 -14.70 12.75 26.57
N ASP A 337 -14.92 13.95 26.04
CA ASP A 337 -15.96 14.85 26.55
C ASP A 337 -17.25 14.81 25.71
N ALA A 338 -17.13 14.43 24.44
CA ALA A 338 -18.24 14.18 23.55
C ALA A 338 -17.88 13.09 22.53
N PHE A 339 -18.89 12.35 22.09
CA PHE A 339 -18.75 11.42 20.97
C PHE A 339 -20.07 11.32 20.20
N LEU A 340 -19.99 10.83 18.98
CA LEU A 340 -21.12 10.31 18.23
C LEU A 340 -20.74 8.98 17.59
N VAL A 341 -21.76 8.23 17.19
CA VAL A 341 -21.58 6.93 16.55
C VAL A 341 -22.31 6.92 15.22
N LEU A 342 -21.55 6.69 14.15
CA LEU A 342 -22.07 6.47 12.80
C LEU A 342 -22.08 4.97 12.51
N ARG A 343 -23.23 4.44 12.11
CA ARG A 343 -23.38 3.03 11.71
C ARG A 343 -23.47 2.92 10.18
N PRO A 344 -22.61 2.13 9.52
CA PRO A 344 -22.69 1.93 8.08
C PRO A 344 -24.01 1.26 7.70
N LEU A 345 -24.60 1.68 6.58
CA LEU A 345 -25.79 1.07 6.00
C LEU A 345 -25.39 -0.02 5.01
N LEU A 346 -24.62 -0.99 5.49
CA LEU A 346 -24.01 -2.06 4.69
C LEU A 346 -24.43 -3.44 5.17
N LYS A 347 -24.30 -4.42 4.28
CA LYS A 347 -24.53 -5.83 4.61
C LYS A 347 -23.38 -6.40 5.48
N PRO A 348 -23.61 -7.45 6.28
CA PRO A 348 -22.58 -8.04 7.14
C PRO A 348 -21.29 -8.43 6.40
N GLU A 349 -21.39 -8.98 5.20
CA GLU A 349 -20.25 -9.37 4.37
C GLU A 349 -19.39 -8.17 3.92
N GLN A 350 -20.04 -7.03 3.65
CA GLN A 350 -19.39 -5.78 3.30
C GLN A 350 -18.68 -5.16 4.50
N ILE A 351 -19.31 -5.21 5.68
CA ILE A 351 -18.70 -4.80 6.96
C ILE A 351 -17.48 -5.67 7.25
N LEU A 352 -17.60 -6.99 7.11
CA LEU A 352 -16.48 -7.91 7.32
C LEU A 352 -15.29 -7.59 6.40
N ALA A 353 -15.54 -7.31 5.12
CA ALA A 353 -14.51 -6.90 4.17
C ALA A 353 -13.83 -5.58 4.59
N ALA A 354 -14.62 -4.57 4.99
CA ALA A 354 -14.10 -3.29 5.47
C ALA A 354 -13.22 -3.46 6.70
N LEU A 355 -13.65 -4.27 7.69
CA LEU A 355 -12.90 -4.50 8.92
C LEU A 355 -11.59 -5.29 8.66
N LYS A 356 -11.62 -6.29 7.77
CA LYS A 356 -10.39 -7.00 7.35
C LYS A 356 -9.38 -6.04 6.71
N ARG A 357 -9.85 -5.14 5.84
CA ARG A 357 -9.01 -4.10 5.25
C ARG A 357 -8.46 -3.15 6.32
N ALA A 358 -9.30 -2.69 7.24
CA ALA A 358 -8.87 -1.83 8.35
C ALA A 358 -7.74 -2.48 9.16
N ILE A 359 -7.93 -3.74 9.58
CA ILE A 359 -6.96 -4.51 10.36
C ILE A 359 -5.63 -4.68 9.62
N SER A 360 -5.65 -4.78 8.28
CA SER A 360 -4.40 -4.84 7.50
C SER A 360 -3.49 -3.63 7.76
N HIS A 361 -4.05 -2.46 8.08
CA HIS A 361 -3.32 -1.23 8.35
C HIS A 361 -2.74 -1.12 9.77
N GLU A 362 -3.08 -2.03 10.67
CA GLU A 362 -2.51 -2.05 12.03
C GLU A 362 -0.97 -2.09 11.99
N GLY A 363 -0.33 -1.34 12.88
CA GLY A 363 1.12 -1.16 12.94
C GLY A 363 1.68 -0.03 12.05
N LYS A 364 0.86 0.58 11.19
CA LYS A 364 1.30 1.77 10.43
C LYS A 364 1.52 2.95 11.36
N LEU A 365 2.49 3.80 11.01
CA LEU A 365 2.77 5.03 11.76
C LEU A 365 1.73 6.11 11.46
N TYR A 366 1.63 7.10 12.33
CA TYR A 366 0.71 8.23 12.15
C TYR A 366 1.15 9.16 11.02
N ASP A 367 0.18 9.64 10.23
CA ASP A 367 0.40 10.70 9.25
C ASP A 367 0.16 12.09 9.84
N PHE A 368 1.26 12.80 10.12
CA PHE A 368 1.23 14.19 10.58
C PHE A 368 1.04 15.20 9.45
N LEU A 369 1.17 14.79 8.18
CA LEU A 369 1.00 15.67 7.02
C LEU A 369 -0.44 15.74 6.52
N PHE A 370 -1.29 14.80 6.94
CA PHE A 370 -2.68 14.66 6.48
C PHE A 370 -2.77 14.64 4.95
N ASP A 371 -1.97 13.78 4.31
CA ASP A 371 -1.84 13.66 2.86
C ASP A 371 -2.25 12.25 2.41
N PHE A 372 -3.56 12.05 2.19
CA PHE A 372 -4.16 10.74 1.94
C PHE A 372 -3.81 10.18 0.56
N LYS A 373 -3.00 10.90 -0.23
CA LYS A 373 -2.38 10.37 -1.45
C LYS A 373 -1.41 9.23 -1.14
N LYS A 374 -0.85 9.22 0.08
CA LYS A 374 0.09 8.20 0.56
C LYS A 374 -0.58 7.32 1.60
N ALA A 375 -0.29 6.03 1.55
CA ALA A 375 -0.80 5.00 2.43
C ALA A 375 0.25 4.48 3.41
N ASP A 376 1.53 4.90 3.33
CA ASP A 376 2.60 4.41 4.21
C ASP A 376 2.41 4.76 5.69
N ARG A 377 1.60 5.77 5.97
CA ARG A 377 1.20 6.29 7.28
C ARG A 377 -0.26 6.70 7.20
N LEU A 378 -1.01 6.61 8.30
CA LEU A 378 -2.42 6.97 8.30
C LEU A 378 -2.78 7.99 9.36
N ALA A 379 -3.68 8.91 9.01
CA ALA A 379 -4.44 9.69 9.97
C ALA A 379 -5.70 8.94 10.45
N CYS A 380 -6.32 9.44 11.51
CA CYS A 380 -7.51 8.82 12.13
C CYS A 380 -8.69 8.62 11.16
N THR A 381 -9.04 9.65 10.39
CA THR A 381 -10.12 9.56 9.38
C THR A 381 -9.66 8.85 8.11
N GLU A 382 -8.35 8.81 7.84
CA GLU A 382 -7.81 8.04 6.71
C GLU A 382 -7.99 6.54 6.92
N LEU A 383 -7.84 6.06 8.16
CA LEU A 383 -8.15 4.69 8.50
C LEU A 383 -9.59 4.33 8.11
N ILE A 384 -10.56 5.20 8.43
CA ILE A 384 -11.97 4.98 8.07
C ILE A 384 -12.15 5.03 6.55
N TYR A 385 -11.63 6.08 5.90
CA TYR A 385 -11.67 6.25 4.45
C TYR A 385 -11.15 5.00 3.72
N ARG A 386 -9.94 4.54 4.05
CA ARG A 386 -9.33 3.37 3.41
C ARG A 386 -10.06 2.08 3.73
N SER A 387 -10.71 1.97 4.87
CA SER A 387 -11.47 0.77 5.22
C SER A 387 -12.70 0.59 4.32
N TYR A 388 -13.41 1.69 4.03
CA TYR A 388 -14.73 1.66 3.38
C TYR A 388 -14.77 2.08 1.90
N ASP A 389 -13.83 2.88 1.39
CA ASP A 389 -13.91 3.48 0.04
C ASP A 389 -14.06 2.48 -1.12
N SER A 390 -13.61 1.24 -0.93
CA SER A 390 -13.75 0.16 -1.93
C SER A 390 -14.91 -0.79 -1.66
N VAL A 391 -15.84 -0.39 -0.80
CA VAL A 391 -17.04 -1.16 -0.48
C VAL A 391 -18.22 -0.53 -1.21
N GLU A 392 -18.92 -1.35 -1.99
CA GLU A 392 -20.09 -0.91 -2.75
C GLU A 392 -21.10 -0.18 -1.84
N GLY A 393 -21.48 1.05 -2.22
CA GLY A 393 -22.37 1.91 -1.45
C GLY A 393 -21.67 2.89 -0.51
N VAL A 394 -20.32 2.91 -0.46
CA VAL A 394 -19.56 3.95 0.24
C VAL A 394 -18.54 4.61 -0.69
N GLU A 395 -18.72 5.90 -0.93
CA GLU A 395 -17.84 6.72 -1.75
C GLU A 395 -17.54 8.05 -1.05
N PHE A 396 -16.30 8.19 -0.60
CA PHE A 396 -15.81 9.42 0.02
C PHE A 396 -14.97 10.22 -0.97
N GLU A 397 -15.19 11.53 -0.98
CA GLU A 397 -14.39 12.47 -1.77
C GLU A 397 -13.40 13.18 -0.86
N LEU A 398 -12.12 13.16 -1.23
CA LEU A 398 -11.10 13.91 -0.54
C LEU A 398 -11.25 15.41 -0.85
N CYS A 399 -11.07 16.23 0.17
CA CYS A 399 -11.07 17.69 0.06
C CYS A 399 -9.63 18.21 0.12
N GLU A 400 -9.34 19.28 -0.63
CA GLU A 400 -8.06 19.97 -0.52
C GLU A 400 -8.07 20.96 0.66
N HIS A 401 -7.25 20.67 1.67
CA HIS A 401 -7.03 21.53 2.84
C HIS A 401 -5.57 21.98 2.84
N LYS A 402 -5.33 23.28 2.57
CA LYS A 402 -3.98 23.90 2.54
C LYS A 402 -2.97 23.15 1.65
N GLY A 403 -3.41 22.70 0.46
CA GLY A 403 -2.55 21.98 -0.49
C GLY A 403 -2.40 20.48 -0.21
N ARG A 404 -3.18 19.93 0.74
CA ARG A 404 -3.19 18.51 1.10
C ARG A 404 -4.55 17.91 0.88
N TRP A 405 -4.57 16.72 0.30
CA TRP A 405 -5.82 16.01 0.04
C TRP A 405 -6.10 15.11 1.24
N CYS A 406 -7.18 15.41 1.95
CA CYS A 406 -7.58 14.65 3.12
C CYS A 406 -9.09 14.68 3.31
N LEU A 407 -9.55 13.90 4.28
CA LEU A 407 -10.94 13.91 4.71
C LEU A 407 -10.95 14.28 6.19
N SER A 408 -11.38 15.49 6.53
CA SER A 408 -11.55 15.88 7.93
C SER A 408 -12.67 15.06 8.58
N ALA A 409 -12.71 14.96 9.91
CA ALA A 409 -13.79 14.22 10.58
C ALA A 409 -15.16 14.87 10.35
N GLU A 410 -15.20 16.20 10.21
CA GLU A 410 -16.40 16.94 9.83
C GLU A 410 -16.85 16.63 8.40
N ASP A 411 -15.92 16.61 7.43
CA ASP A 411 -16.23 16.25 6.04
C ASP A 411 -16.65 14.79 5.92
N LEU A 412 -15.99 13.88 6.65
CA LEU A 412 -16.36 12.47 6.72
C LEU A 412 -17.81 12.32 7.22
N LEU A 413 -18.13 12.98 8.33
CA LEU A 413 -19.47 12.93 8.92
C LEU A 413 -20.52 13.49 7.97
N ARG A 414 -20.26 14.66 7.38
CA ARG A 414 -21.15 15.30 6.42
C ARG A 414 -21.43 14.38 5.23
N GLN A 415 -20.37 13.89 4.59
CA GLN A 415 -20.51 12.99 3.43
C GLN A 415 -21.24 11.70 3.81
N ALA A 416 -20.89 11.10 4.95
CA ALA A 416 -21.48 9.86 5.43
C ALA A 416 -23.01 9.95 5.61
N LEU A 417 -23.49 11.08 6.16
CA LEU A 417 -24.91 11.31 6.41
C LEU A 417 -25.66 11.82 5.17
N ASP A 418 -25.11 12.84 4.47
CA ASP A 418 -25.78 13.48 3.32
C ASP A 418 -25.95 12.48 2.16
N ARG A 419 -24.95 11.63 1.94
CA ARG A 419 -24.98 10.56 0.91
C ARG A 419 -25.69 9.29 1.39
N LYS A 420 -26.20 9.27 2.63
CA LYS A 420 -26.89 8.12 3.25
C LYS A 420 -26.06 6.83 3.22
N MET A 421 -24.75 6.95 3.40
CA MET A 421 -23.83 5.82 3.51
C MET A 421 -23.83 5.26 4.94
N PHE A 422 -24.04 6.15 5.91
CA PHE A 422 -24.13 5.83 7.34
C PHE A 422 -25.37 6.50 7.93
N ARG A 423 -25.79 6.00 9.10
CA ARG A 423 -26.77 6.69 9.97
C ARG A 423 -26.15 6.99 11.33
N GLN A 424 -26.53 8.10 11.94
CA GLN A 424 -26.17 8.37 13.32
C GLN A 424 -27.04 7.53 14.26
N VAL A 425 -26.43 6.82 15.21
CA VAL A 425 -27.15 5.96 16.16
C VAL A 425 -27.04 6.44 17.61
N LEU A 426 -25.96 7.13 17.96
CA LEU A 426 -25.72 7.65 19.31
C LEU A 426 -25.07 9.03 19.21
N GLU A 427 -25.39 9.87 20.19
CA GLU A 427 -24.72 11.15 20.44
C GLU A 427 -24.55 11.32 21.94
N PHE A 428 -23.40 11.79 22.39
CA PHE A 428 -23.18 12.26 23.75
C PHE A 428 -22.42 13.56 23.70
N ASN A 429 -22.98 14.61 24.29
CA ASN A 429 -22.36 15.93 24.34
C ASN A 429 -22.65 16.62 25.68
N LYS A 430 -22.34 17.92 25.77
CA LYS A 430 -22.55 18.72 26.99
C LYS A 430 -23.99 18.75 27.52
N ASN A 431 -24.97 18.46 26.66
CA ASN A 431 -26.39 18.43 27.00
C ASN A 431 -26.88 17.02 27.39
N GLY A 432 -25.97 16.06 27.56
CA GLY A 432 -26.26 14.66 27.87
C GLY A 432 -26.20 13.74 26.63
N GLY A 433 -26.56 12.48 26.84
CA GLY A 433 -26.57 11.47 25.79
C GLY A 433 -27.95 11.27 25.16
N ARG A 434 -27.98 10.95 23.86
CA ARG A 434 -29.17 10.60 23.10
C ARG A 434 -28.91 9.37 22.24
N ILE A 435 -29.82 8.40 22.33
CA ILE A 435 -29.93 7.28 21.41
C ILE A 435 -30.86 7.74 20.29
N LEU A 436 -30.38 7.68 19.06
CA LEU A 436 -31.16 8.05 17.87
C LEU A 436 -31.69 6.79 17.22
N THR A 437 -33.01 6.64 17.20
CA THR A 437 -33.70 5.54 16.51
C THR A 437 -34.42 6.08 15.28
N SER A 438 -34.86 5.19 14.39
CA SER A 438 -35.68 5.56 13.23
C SER A 438 -37.03 6.21 13.61
N SER A 439 -37.43 6.13 14.88
CA SER A 439 -38.72 6.60 15.42
C SER A 439 -38.61 7.80 16.38
N GLY A 440 -37.41 8.34 16.63
CA GLY A 440 -37.19 9.48 17.51
C GLY A 440 -35.85 9.43 18.28
N SER A 441 -35.70 10.24 19.32
CA SER A 441 -34.53 10.23 20.20
C SER A 441 -34.91 9.83 21.63
N CYS A 442 -34.20 8.88 22.22
CA CYS A 442 -34.32 8.51 23.64
C CYS A 442 -33.13 9.05 24.43
N SER A 443 -33.32 9.51 25.67
CA SER A 443 -32.22 9.97 26.52
C SER A 443 -31.34 8.79 26.95
N LEU A 444 -30.05 8.83 26.66
CA LEU A 444 -29.04 8.13 27.47
C LEU A 444 -28.96 8.93 28.77
N ARG A 445 -29.79 8.55 29.75
CA ARG A 445 -29.61 9.05 31.12
C ARG A 445 -28.25 8.69 31.68
#